data_AF-A0A395SBC8-F1
#
_entry.id   AF-A0A395SBC8-F1
#
_cell.length_a   1.000
_cell.length_b   1.000
_cell.length_c   1.000
_cell.angle_alpha   90.00
_cell.angle_beta   90.00
_cell.angle_gamma   90.00
#
_symmetry.space_group_name_H-M   'P 1'
#
loop_
_entity.id
_entity.type
_entity.pdbx_description
1 polymer ?
#
loop_
_entity_poly.entity_id
_entity_poly.type
_entity_poly.pdbx_seq_one_letter_code
_entity_poly.pdbx_strand_id
1 'polypeptide(L)'
;MLDTGRKFFPVKAILSLLAVLHQYNFNVFHWHIYDAQSFPMLFPADGGLTNASIKYSDSPQYYSPADIHKVVTQAQSLGILVYPETDMPGHSDIWGKWKKNLVVGKVDLNNPDAQLDIRPQRQETYDVVENLVSTVDKYFGSPLHHFGADEVAYMWNTKDDNKLFNGFLNWLKTLCPNKSLILWDDPLTDEEKNIKLSKDWIIQTWHNGVTQDMLDKGHRVIVSESDAFYIGNADGKTISSFAFPNNPNVLGFEVVWFTSQDDDPYDFRKSWVMEPIKAASKLRRRKKN
;
A
#
# COMPACT_ATOMS: atom_id res chain seq x y z
N MET A 1 7.81 0.54 -3.07
CA MET A 1 7.05 0.54 -1.81
C MET A 1 7.91 0.12 -0.63
N LEU A 2 7.75 0.76 0.54
CA LEU A 2 8.26 0.29 1.82
C LEU A 2 7.08 0.05 2.77
N ASP A 3 6.98 -1.16 3.30
CA ASP A 3 6.08 -1.50 4.38
C ASP A 3 6.68 -1.09 5.73
N THR A 4 5.95 -0.24 6.45
CA THR A 4 6.24 0.10 7.83
C THR A 4 5.15 -0.33 8.81
N GLY A 5 4.15 -1.06 8.32
CA GLY A 5 3.03 -1.59 9.10
C GLY A 5 3.37 -2.90 9.81
N ARG A 6 4.16 -3.78 9.18
CA ARG A 6 4.74 -4.91 9.92
C ARG A 6 5.92 -4.45 10.76
N LYS A 7 6.90 -3.76 10.19
CA LYS A 7 8.08 -3.26 10.92
C LYS A 7 8.16 -1.74 10.97
N PHE A 8 8.28 -1.15 12.16
CA PHE A 8 8.53 0.30 12.25
C PHE A 8 9.93 0.68 11.74
N PHE A 9 10.02 1.64 10.81
CA PHE A 9 11.28 2.21 10.33
C PHE A 9 11.47 3.63 10.90
N PRO A 10 12.52 3.90 11.69
CA PRO A 10 12.77 5.26 12.16
C PRO A 10 12.91 6.25 11.01
N VAL A 11 12.43 7.49 11.18
CA VAL A 11 12.51 8.54 10.15
C VAL A 11 13.90 8.64 9.53
N LYS A 12 14.96 8.56 10.35
CA LYS A 12 16.36 8.60 9.88
C LYS A 12 16.69 7.47 8.89
N ALA A 13 16.16 6.26 9.10
CA ALA A 13 16.32 5.14 8.18
C ALA A 13 15.60 5.43 6.86
N ILE A 14 14.35 5.90 6.91
CA ILE A 14 13.57 6.28 5.72
C ILE A 14 14.30 7.38 4.92
N LEU A 15 14.81 8.43 5.56
CA LEU A 15 15.58 9.48 4.88
C LEU A 15 16.85 8.94 4.22
N SER A 16 17.51 7.97 4.85
CA SER A 16 18.71 7.34 4.30
C SER A 16 18.37 6.44 3.11
N LEU A 17 17.24 5.73 3.15
CA LEU A 17 16.71 4.99 2.02
C LEU A 17 16.36 5.92 0.85
N LEU A 18 15.70 7.05 1.09
CA LEU A 18 15.38 8.04 0.05
C LEU A 18 16.65 8.53 -0.67
N ALA A 19 17.75 8.75 0.07
CA ALA A 19 19.02 9.12 -0.54
C ALA A 19 19.58 8.01 -1.46
N VAL A 20 19.41 6.74 -1.08
CA VAL A 20 19.77 5.59 -1.94
C VAL A 20 18.86 5.54 -3.17
N LEU A 21 17.55 5.65 -3.01
CA LEU A 21 16.58 5.65 -4.11
C LEU A 21 16.91 6.75 -5.14
N HIS A 22 17.26 7.95 -4.67
CA HIS A 22 17.71 9.06 -5.50
C HIS A 22 18.98 8.71 -6.30
N GLN A 23 20.00 8.13 -5.66
CA GLN A 23 21.24 7.70 -6.33
C GLN A 23 20.98 6.70 -7.47
N TYR A 24 19.91 5.91 -7.35
CA TYR A 24 19.50 4.91 -8.34
C TYR A 24 18.37 5.39 -9.26
N ASN A 25 18.09 6.69 -9.31
CA ASN A 25 17.11 7.33 -10.19
C ASN A 25 15.67 6.86 -10.00
N PHE A 26 15.30 6.39 -8.81
CA PHE A 26 13.90 6.22 -8.44
C PHE A 26 13.27 7.59 -8.17
N ASN A 27 12.00 7.73 -8.51
CA ASN A 27 11.25 8.99 -8.44
C ASN A 27 9.94 8.86 -7.65
N VAL A 28 9.66 7.69 -7.06
CA VAL A 28 8.46 7.41 -6.28
C VAL A 28 8.85 6.65 -5.01
N PHE A 29 8.27 7.05 -3.89
CA PHE A 29 8.29 6.35 -2.62
C PHE A 29 6.84 6.12 -2.17
N HIS A 30 6.33 4.95 -2.53
CA HIS A 30 5.07 4.42 -2.03
C HIS A 30 5.27 3.97 -0.57
N TRP A 31 4.53 4.59 0.34
CA TRP A 31 4.63 4.31 1.77
C TRP A 31 3.41 3.51 2.25
N HIS A 32 3.60 2.20 2.40
CA HIS A 32 2.65 1.29 3.06
C HIS A 32 2.81 1.46 4.57
N ILE A 33 2.08 2.42 5.14
CA ILE A 33 2.42 3.00 6.44
C ILE A 33 1.90 2.20 7.64
N TYR A 34 0.83 1.43 7.46
CA TYR A 34 0.23 0.54 8.48
C TYR A 34 -0.20 -0.78 7.85
N ASP A 35 -0.43 -1.80 8.68
CA ASP A 35 -1.05 -3.07 8.28
C ASP A 35 -1.79 -3.69 9.47
N ALA A 36 -2.24 -4.94 9.37
CA ALA A 36 -2.95 -5.68 10.40
C ALA A 36 -2.22 -5.68 11.75
N GLN A 37 -0.89 -5.74 11.75
CA GLN A 37 -0.05 -5.86 12.95
C GLN A 37 0.11 -4.54 13.72
N SER A 38 0.14 -3.40 13.01
CA SER A 38 0.41 -2.11 13.65
C SER A 38 -0.10 -0.91 12.84
N PHE A 39 -0.37 0.19 13.56
CA PHE A 39 -0.75 1.48 13.01
C PHE A 39 0.19 2.57 13.51
N PRO A 40 1.41 2.69 12.97
CA PRO A 40 2.46 3.55 13.50
C PRO A 40 2.33 4.99 12.98
N MET A 41 1.13 5.55 12.96
CA MET A 41 0.88 6.95 12.59
C MET A 41 -0.04 7.58 13.64
N LEU A 42 0.15 8.87 13.93
CA LEU A 42 -0.76 9.62 14.80
C LEU A 42 -2.15 9.75 14.18
N PHE A 43 -3.10 8.95 14.65
CA PHE A 43 -4.49 8.89 14.22
C PHE A 43 -5.37 8.12 15.24
N PRO A 44 -6.65 8.51 15.43
CA PRO A 44 -7.22 9.82 15.08
C PRO A 44 -6.52 10.95 15.83
N ALA A 45 -7.03 12.18 15.73
CA ALA A 45 -6.47 13.32 16.47
C ALA A 45 -6.44 13.11 18.00
N ASP A 46 -7.31 12.24 18.54
CA ASP A 46 -7.33 11.82 19.95
C ASP A 46 -6.31 10.72 20.28
N GLY A 47 -5.60 10.19 19.27
CA GLY A 47 -4.60 9.12 19.40
C GLY A 47 -5.18 7.74 19.66
N GLY A 48 -6.49 7.52 19.51
CA GLY A 48 -7.14 6.24 19.83
C GLY A 48 -6.48 5.01 19.19
N LEU A 49 -6.32 5.01 17.86
CA LEU A 49 -5.72 3.89 17.13
C LEU A 49 -4.20 3.82 17.35
N THR A 50 -3.53 4.97 17.39
CA THR A 50 -2.10 5.06 17.75
C THR A 50 -1.83 4.41 19.11
N ASN A 51 -2.62 4.72 20.13
CA ASN A 51 -2.47 4.16 21.47
C ASN A 51 -2.71 2.64 21.50
N ALA A 52 -3.64 2.14 20.67
CA ALA A 52 -3.82 0.70 20.50
C ALA A 52 -2.57 0.08 19.86
N SER A 53 -2.01 0.67 18.81
CA SER A 53 -0.75 0.20 18.21
C SER A 53 0.37 0.18 19.25
N ILE A 54 0.63 1.30 19.94
CA ILE A 54 1.68 1.39 20.97
C ILE A 54 1.58 0.27 22.01
N LYS A 55 0.34 -0.12 22.37
CA LYS A 55 0.07 -1.14 23.39
C LYS A 55 0.23 -2.58 22.88
N TYR A 56 -0.13 -2.84 21.62
CA TYR A 56 -0.30 -4.22 21.13
C TYR A 56 0.69 -4.63 20.03
N SER A 57 1.31 -3.70 19.31
CA SER A 57 2.32 -4.00 18.29
C SER A 57 3.73 -4.14 18.87
N ASP A 58 4.67 -4.65 18.08
CA ASP A 58 6.05 -4.90 18.50
C ASP A 58 6.91 -3.64 18.69
N SER A 59 6.38 -2.46 18.33
CA SER A 59 7.03 -1.17 18.52
C SER A 59 6.06 -0.15 19.14
N PRO A 60 6.50 0.63 20.14
CA PRO A 60 5.72 1.74 20.69
C PRO A 60 5.91 3.05 19.90
N GLN A 61 6.66 3.02 18.79
CA GLN A 61 6.96 4.21 18.00
C GLN A 61 5.88 4.45 16.94
N TYR A 62 5.66 5.72 16.61
CA TYR A 62 4.74 6.14 15.56
C TYR A 62 5.27 7.42 14.89
N TYR A 63 4.80 7.69 13.68
CA TYR A 63 5.10 8.91 12.94
C TYR A 63 4.11 10.01 13.34
N SER A 64 4.64 11.13 13.82
CA SER A 64 3.87 12.36 13.99
C SER A 64 3.63 13.04 12.63
N PRO A 65 2.72 14.02 12.53
CA PRO A 65 2.55 14.81 11.31
C PRO A 65 3.85 15.49 10.87
N ALA A 66 4.69 15.90 11.82
CA ALA A 66 5.98 16.52 11.55
C ALA A 66 6.99 15.52 10.97
N ASP A 67 6.94 14.26 11.41
CA ASP A 67 7.79 13.19 10.88
C ASP A 67 7.44 12.88 9.42
N ILE A 68 6.15 12.73 9.12
CA ILE A 68 5.68 12.51 7.75
C ILE A 68 6.05 13.71 6.86
N HIS A 69 5.79 14.94 7.33
CA HIS A 69 6.16 16.14 6.58
C HIS A 69 7.67 16.19 6.30
N LYS A 70 8.51 15.84 7.27
CA LYS A 70 9.97 15.77 7.09
C LYS A 70 10.37 14.76 6.02
N VAL A 71 9.75 13.58 5.99
CA VAL A 71 9.99 12.56 4.95
C VAL A 71 9.56 13.09 3.57
N VAL A 72 8.35 13.65 3.47
CA VAL A 72 7.81 14.19 2.22
C VAL A 72 8.69 15.32 1.67
N THR A 73 9.06 16.30 2.50
CA THR A 73 9.91 17.42 2.08
C THR A 73 11.30 16.94 1.65
N GLN A 74 11.89 15.99 2.38
CA GLN A 74 13.19 15.44 1.98
C GLN A 74 13.10 14.69 0.64
N ALA A 75 12.07 13.86 0.45
CA ALA A 75 11.84 13.16 -0.82
C ALA A 75 11.65 14.14 -1.99
N GLN A 76 10.84 15.19 -1.80
CA GLN A 76 10.62 16.23 -2.80
C GLN A 76 11.92 16.94 -3.20
N SER A 77 12.80 17.24 -2.22
CA SER A 77 14.12 17.84 -2.51
C SER A 77 15.04 16.94 -3.36
N LEU A 78 14.76 15.64 -3.38
CA LEU A 78 15.46 14.62 -4.16
C LEU A 78 14.74 14.28 -5.48
N GLY A 79 13.62 14.94 -5.79
CA GLY A 79 12.79 14.64 -6.95
C GLY A 79 11.97 13.35 -6.83
N ILE A 80 11.72 12.90 -5.59
CA ILE A 80 10.93 11.70 -5.29
C ILE A 80 9.53 12.12 -4.82
N LEU A 81 8.50 11.63 -5.51
CA LEU A 81 7.11 11.74 -5.10
C LEU A 81 6.83 10.74 -3.98
N VAL A 82 6.20 11.17 -2.89
CA VAL A 82 5.72 10.27 -1.83
C VAL A 82 4.21 10.16 -1.92
N TYR A 83 3.66 8.95 -1.92
CA TYR A 83 2.23 8.74 -1.77
C TYR A 83 1.92 7.69 -0.70
N PRO A 84 0.82 7.88 0.06
CA PRO A 84 0.43 6.96 1.10
C PRO A 84 -0.41 5.81 0.57
N GLU A 85 -0.37 4.72 1.32
CA GLU A 85 -1.39 3.69 1.28
C GLU A 85 -2.20 3.68 2.57
N THR A 86 -3.52 3.72 2.41
CA THR A 86 -4.47 3.36 3.47
C THR A 86 -5.17 2.09 3.05
N ASP A 87 -4.53 0.96 3.33
CA ASP A 87 -5.08 -0.34 2.94
C ASP A 87 -6.36 -0.66 3.72
N MET A 88 -7.41 -0.96 2.97
CA MET A 88 -8.74 -1.29 3.47
C MET A 88 -9.57 -1.99 2.39
N PRO A 89 -10.59 -2.80 2.76
CA PRO A 89 -11.00 -3.12 4.13
C PRO A 89 -10.19 -4.24 4.78
N GLY A 90 -9.28 -4.90 4.05
CA GLY A 90 -8.38 -5.92 4.59
C GLY A 90 -7.45 -5.39 5.69
N HIS A 91 -6.53 -6.24 6.14
CA HIS A 91 -5.39 -5.83 6.96
C HIS A 91 -5.75 -4.98 8.20
N SER A 92 -6.82 -5.33 8.91
CA SER A 92 -7.45 -4.46 9.92
C SER A 92 -7.44 -5.00 11.36
N ASP A 93 -6.66 -6.02 11.68
CA ASP A 93 -6.62 -6.60 13.04
C ASP A 93 -6.31 -5.57 14.13
N ILE A 94 -5.34 -4.68 13.92
CA ILE A 94 -5.00 -3.63 14.90
C ILE A 94 -6.17 -2.66 15.14
N TRP A 95 -7.03 -2.44 14.14
CA TRP A 95 -8.25 -1.65 14.30
C TRP A 95 -9.23 -2.32 15.26
N GLY A 96 -9.33 -3.64 15.19
CA GLY A 96 -10.12 -4.43 16.13
C GLY A 96 -9.57 -4.42 17.56
N LYS A 97 -8.25 -4.24 17.74
CA LYS A 97 -7.64 -4.00 19.08
C LYS A 97 -8.01 -2.64 19.65
N TRP A 98 -8.20 -1.63 18.80
CA TRP A 98 -8.69 -0.31 19.20
C TRP A 98 -10.20 -0.34 19.48
N LYS A 99 -10.99 -0.77 18.49
CA LYS A 99 -12.46 -0.81 18.53
C LYS A 99 -12.96 -2.07 17.85
N LYS A 100 -13.34 -3.07 18.64
CA LYS A 100 -13.80 -4.38 18.16
C LYS A 100 -14.99 -4.30 17.20
N ASN A 101 -15.85 -3.29 17.31
CA ASN A 101 -17.04 -3.13 16.47
C ASN A 101 -16.76 -2.56 15.08
N LEU A 102 -15.53 -2.11 14.80
CA LEU A 102 -15.12 -1.65 13.47
C LEU A 102 -14.78 -2.79 12.51
N VAL A 103 -14.61 -4.03 13.00
CA VAL A 103 -14.14 -5.15 12.20
C VAL A 103 -15.08 -6.36 12.25
N VAL A 104 -15.01 -7.18 11.21
CA VAL A 104 -15.47 -8.58 11.20
C VAL A 104 -14.25 -9.50 11.22
N GLY A 105 -14.47 -10.79 11.47
CA GLY A 105 -13.39 -11.77 11.59
C GLY A 105 -12.79 -11.87 12.99
N LYS A 106 -11.69 -12.60 13.11
CA LYS A 106 -11.02 -12.86 14.39
C LYS A 106 -9.75 -12.02 14.50
N VAL A 107 -9.78 -11.06 15.41
CA VAL A 107 -8.62 -10.18 15.69
C VAL A 107 -7.45 -10.96 16.30
N ASP A 108 -6.39 -11.17 15.52
CA ASP A 108 -5.16 -11.86 15.90
C ASP A 108 -3.95 -11.27 15.15
N LEU A 109 -3.11 -10.50 15.84
CA LEU A 109 -1.96 -9.82 15.20
C LEU A 109 -0.88 -10.80 14.71
N ASN A 110 -0.85 -12.03 15.24
CA ASN A 110 0.11 -13.04 14.80
C ASN A 110 -0.39 -13.84 13.61
N ASN A 111 -1.72 -13.94 13.45
CA ASN A 111 -2.38 -14.61 12.34
C ASN A 111 -3.57 -13.76 11.88
N PRO A 112 -3.33 -12.63 11.18
CA PRO A 112 -4.36 -11.70 10.78
C PRO A 112 -5.55 -12.37 10.09
N ASP A 113 -6.75 -12.06 10.57
CA ASP A 113 -8.02 -12.63 10.05
C ASP A 113 -9.18 -11.65 10.30
N ALA A 114 -8.89 -10.34 10.34
CA ALA A 114 -9.89 -9.30 10.52
C ALA A 114 -9.82 -8.21 9.44
N GLN A 115 -11.01 -7.74 9.08
CA GLN A 115 -11.23 -6.69 8.07
C GLN A 115 -12.28 -5.70 8.56
N LEU A 116 -12.24 -4.47 8.06
CA LEU A 116 -13.25 -3.45 8.39
C LEU A 116 -14.66 -3.95 8.06
N ASP A 117 -15.59 -3.70 8.97
CA ASP A 117 -17.02 -3.98 8.76
C ASP A 117 -17.65 -2.85 7.94
N ILE A 118 -17.64 -3.02 6.61
CA ILE A 118 -18.17 -2.05 5.64
C ILE A 118 -19.67 -2.22 5.39
N ARG A 119 -20.41 -2.96 6.23
CA ARG A 119 -21.86 -3.07 6.05
C ARG A 119 -22.52 -1.69 6.25
N PRO A 120 -23.53 -1.29 5.45
CA PRO A 120 -24.04 0.09 5.45
C PRO A 120 -24.57 0.59 6.81
N GLN A 121 -25.02 -0.31 7.68
CA GLN A 121 -25.44 0.03 9.05
C GLN A 121 -24.28 0.38 10.01
N ARG A 122 -23.03 0.23 9.58
CA ARG A 122 -21.82 0.53 10.36
C ARG A 122 -21.29 1.93 10.08
N GLN A 123 -22.12 2.93 10.37
CA GLN A 123 -21.78 4.33 10.10
C GLN A 123 -20.42 4.73 10.71
N GLU A 124 -20.10 4.24 11.90
CA GLU A 124 -18.81 4.52 12.55
C GLU A 124 -17.60 4.08 11.70
N THR A 125 -17.69 2.96 10.97
CA THR A 125 -16.61 2.53 10.06
C THR A 125 -16.38 3.57 8.98
N TYR A 126 -17.45 4.06 8.34
CA TYR A 126 -17.37 5.07 7.29
C TYR A 126 -16.86 6.41 7.81
N ASP A 127 -17.32 6.85 8.97
CA ASP A 127 -16.89 8.11 9.60
C ASP A 127 -15.39 8.07 9.94
N VAL A 128 -14.90 6.93 10.44
CA VAL A 128 -13.47 6.76 10.75
C VAL A 128 -12.64 6.69 9.47
N VAL A 129 -13.11 6.00 8.42
CA VAL A 129 -12.40 5.93 7.13
C VAL A 129 -12.34 7.30 6.46
N GLU A 130 -13.43 8.07 6.44
CA GLU A 130 -13.43 9.45 5.91
C GLU A 130 -12.42 10.34 6.65
N ASN A 131 -12.39 10.25 7.98
CA ASN A 131 -11.42 10.97 8.81
C ASN A 131 -9.98 10.51 8.54
N LEU A 132 -9.75 9.20 8.38
CA LEU A 132 -8.42 8.66 8.05
C LEU A 132 -7.93 9.21 6.72
N VAL A 133 -8.74 9.08 5.67
CA VAL A 133 -8.39 9.51 4.31
C VAL A 133 -8.11 11.02 4.29
N SER A 134 -8.97 11.82 4.93
CA SER A 134 -8.76 13.27 5.06
C SER A 134 -7.46 13.62 5.80
N THR A 135 -7.16 12.90 6.89
CA THR A 135 -5.95 13.10 7.71
C THR A 135 -4.69 12.75 6.94
N VAL A 136 -4.67 11.58 6.30
CA VAL A 136 -3.54 11.09 5.50
C VAL A 136 -3.30 12.02 4.31
N ASP A 137 -4.35 12.42 3.61
CA ASP A 137 -4.25 13.35 2.50
C ASP A 137 -3.61 14.67 2.90
N LYS A 138 -3.95 15.20 4.08
CA LYS A 138 -3.35 16.41 4.63
C LYS A 138 -1.88 16.21 5.00
N TYR A 139 -1.50 15.06 5.56
CA TYR A 139 -0.11 14.79 5.96
C TYR A 139 0.81 14.63 4.75
N PHE A 140 0.33 14.00 3.68
CA PHE A 140 1.15 13.69 2.51
C PHE A 140 1.09 14.76 1.41
N GLY A 141 -0.07 15.38 1.18
CA GLY A 141 -0.26 16.35 0.09
C GLY A 141 -0.02 15.76 -1.31
N SER A 142 -0.10 14.44 -1.47
CA SER A 142 0.16 13.73 -2.72
C SER A 142 -1.02 13.82 -3.70
N PRO A 143 -0.77 13.93 -5.02
CA PRO A 143 -1.80 13.75 -6.05
C PRO A 143 -2.23 12.29 -6.25
N LEU A 144 -1.55 11.34 -5.60
CA LEU A 144 -1.85 9.91 -5.62
C LEU A 144 -2.30 9.45 -4.23
N HIS A 145 -3.20 8.46 -4.18
CA HIS A 145 -3.61 7.76 -2.96
C HIS A 145 -3.84 6.28 -3.28
N HIS A 146 -3.20 5.38 -2.52
CA HIS A 146 -3.37 3.94 -2.65
C HIS A 146 -4.37 3.46 -1.59
N PHE A 147 -5.41 2.74 -2.01
CA PHE A 147 -6.44 2.22 -1.10
C PHE A 147 -6.25 0.74 -0.75
N GLY A 148 -5.19 0.12 -1.25
CA GLY A 148 -4.87 -1.29 -1.05
C GLY A 148 -5.94 -2.16 -1.66
N ALA A 149 -6.75 -2.76 -0.79
CA ALA A 149 -7.89 -3.62 -1.11
C ALA A 149 -7.50 -5.01 -1.63
N ASP A 150 -6.29 -5.43 -1.30
CA ASP A 150 -5.78 -6.79 -1.41
C ASP A 150 -6.34 -7.72 -0.33
N GLU A 151 -6.27 -9.03 -0.61
CA GLU A 151 -6.54 -10.12 0.34
C GLU A 151 -7.89 -10.04 1.11
N VAL A 152 -8.87 -9.29 0.57
CA VAL A 152 -10.18 -9.11 1.19
C VAL A 152 -10.99 -10.41 1.17
N ALA A 153 -11.29 -10.94 2.36
CA ALA A 153 -12.18 -12.10 2.51
C ALA A 153 -13.66 -11.70 2.48
N TYR A 154 -14.55 -12.52 1.94
CA TYR A 154 -16.00 -12.28 1.96
C TYR A 154 -16.65 -12.79 3.25
N MET A 155 -16.23 -12.21 4.38
CA MET A 155 -16.68 -12.56 5.73
C MET A 155 -17.68 -11.58 6.35
N TRP A 156 -18.21 -10.61 5.59
CA TRP A 156 -19.33 -9.78 6.06
C TRP A 156 -20.63 -10.56 6.17
N ASN A 157 -20.68 -11.71 5.47
CA ASN A 157 -21.81 -12.64 5.47
C ASN A 157 -23.11 -11.95 5.05
N THR A 158 -23.05 -11.09 4.02
CA THR A 158 -24.24 -10.49 3.44
C THR A 158 -24.81 -11.38 2.32
N LYS A 159 -25.93 -10.96 1.74
CA LYS A 159 -26.50 -11.66 0.58
C LYS A 159 -25.59 -11.61 -0.65
N ASP A 160 -24.77 -10.57 -0.76
CA ASP A 160 -23.94 -10.30 -1.94
C ASP A 160 -22.74 -9.41 -1.53
N ASP A 161 -21.68 -10.05 -1.04
CA ASP A 161 -20.46 -9.35 -0.60
C ASP A 161 -19.71 -8.72 -1.79
N ASN A 162 -19.87 -9.25 -3.01
CA ASN A 162 -19.38 -8.59 -4.24
C ASN A 162 -20.02 -7.21 -4.43
N LYS A 163 -21.35 -7.12 -4.31
CA LYS A 163 -22.06 -5.84 -4.40
C LYS A 163 -21.67 -4.90 -3.27
N LEU A 164 -21.50 -5.42 -2.05
CA LEU A 164 -21.07 -4.63 -0.90
C LEU A 164 -19.69 -4.02 -1.13
N PHE A 165 -18.71 -4.86 -1.48
CA PHE A 165 -17.32 -4.44 -1.69
C PHE A 165 -17.19 -3.48 -2.87
N ASN A 166 -17.85 -3.77 -4.00
CA ASN A 166 -17.88 -2.85 -5.14
C ASN A 166 -18.52 -1.49 -4.76
N GLY A 167 -19.56 -1.48 -3.92
CA GLY A 167 -20.16 -0.26 -3.39
C GLY A 167 -19.20 0.56 -2.54
N PHE A 168 -18.43 -0.12 -1.68
CA PHE A 168 -17.41 0.50 -0.84
C PHE A 168 -16.28 1.11 -1.67
N LEU A 169 -15.73 0.39 -2.66
CA LEU A 169 -14.70 0.92 -3.56
C LEU A 169 -15.20 2.16 -4.34
N ASN A 170 -16.45 2.15 -4.80
CA ASN A 170 -17.05 3.31 -5.45
C ASN A 170 -17.24 4.50 -4.50
N TRP A 171 -17.53 4.25 -3.23
CA TRP A 171 -17.60 5.29 -2.21
C TRP A 171 -16.21 5.87 -1.90
N LEU A 172 -15.16 5.05 -1.77
CA LEU A 172 -13.79 5.54 -1.53
C LEU A 172 -13.34 6.56 -2.59
N LYS A 173 -13.74 6.36 -3.85
CA LYS A 173 -13.45 7.34 -4.92
C LYS A 173 -13.97 8.73 -4.63
N THR A 174 -15.12 8.84 -3.97
CA THR A 174 -15.76 10.14 -3.70
C THR A 174 -15.02 10.94 -2.64
N LEU A 175 -14.19 10.28 -1.81
CA LEU A 175 -13.37 10.93 -0.79
C LEU A 175 -12.18 11.70 -1.39
N CYS A 176 -11.70 11.29 -2.57
CA CYS A 176 -10.51 11.85 -3.22
C CYS A 176 -10.74 12.20 -4.70
N PRO A 177 -11.74 13.02 -5.06
CA PRO A 177 -12.23 13.16 -6.44
C PRO A 177 -11.21 13.77 -7.42
N ASN A 178 -10.17 14.45 -6.91
CA ASN A 178 -9.15 15.13 -7.72
C ASN A 178 -7.81 14.38 -7.76
N LYS A 179 -7.75 13.16 -7.21
CA LYS A 179 -6.52 12.36 -7.11
C LYS A 179 -6.53 11.19 -8.08
N SER A 180 -5.33 10.72 -8.44
CA SER A 180 -5.18 9.41 -9.07
C SER A 180 -5.21 8.33 -8.01
N LEU A 181 -6.21 7.45 -8.09
CA LEU A 181 -6.44 6.43 -7.08
C LEU A 181 -5.90 5.09 -7.56
N ILE A 182 -5.30 4.35 -6.63
CA ILE A 182 -4.63 3.08 -6.91
C ILE A 182 -5.22 1.98 -6.02
N LEU A 183 -5.34 0.78 -6.57
CA LEU A 183 -5.67 -0.46 -5.86
C LEU A 183 -4.67 -1.54 -6.26
N TRP A 184 -4.47 -2.53 -5.38
CA TRP A 184 -3.91 -3.82 -5.79
C TRP A 184 -4.88 -4.53 -6.76
N ASP A 185 -4.39 -5.54 -7.46
CA ASP A 185 -5.13 -6.20 -8.53
C ASP A 185 -6.18 -7.22 -8.07
N ASP A 186 -6.15 -7.64 -6.80
CA ASP A 186 -7.04 -8.65 -6.20
C ASP A 186 -8.53 -8.46 -6.54
N PRO A 187 -9.11 -7.24 -6.45
CA PRO A 187 -10.53 -7.05 -6.79
C PRO A 187 -10.88 -7.47 -8.21
N LEU A 188 -9.91 -7.51 -9.12
CA LEU A 188 -10.07 -7.87 -10.53
C LEU A 188 -9.44 -9.21 -10.93
N THR A 189 -8.66 -9.85 -10.06
CA THR A 189 -7.94 -11.10 -10.37
C THR A 189 -8.46 -12.30 -9.60
N ASP A 190 -8.96 -12.13 -8.39
CA ASP A 190 -9.38 -13.26 -7.56
C ASP A 190 -10.66 -13.90 -8.12
N GLU A 191 -10.68 -15.22 -8.22
CA GLU A 191 -11.75 -15.96 -8.88
C GLU A 191 -13.14 -15.76 -8.23
N GLU A 192 -13.16 -15.53 -6.92
CA GLU A 192 -14.39 -15.28 -6.14
C GLU A 192 -14.92 -13.84 -6.27
N LYS A 193 -14.09 -12.93 -6.80
CA LYS A 193 -14.37 -11.50 -6.91
C LYS A 193 -14.91 -11.18 -8.31
N ASN A 194 -16.12 -10.61 -8.36
CA ASN A 194 -16.78 -10.09 -9.55
C ASN A 194 -17.02 -8.58 -9.39
N ILE A 195 -15.93 -7.84 -9.27
CA ILE A 195 -15.94 -6.40 -9.06
C ILE A 195 -15.90 -5.68 -10.40
N LYS A 196 -16.67 -4.58 -10.50
CA LYS A 196 -16.70 -3.72 -11.69
C LYS A 196 -16.15 -2.36 -11.35
N LEU A 197 -14.86 -2.19 -11.59
CA LEU A 197 -14.18 -0.91 -11.40
C LEU A 197 -14.29 -0.02 -12.63
N SER A 198 -14.35 1.28 -12.39
CA SER A 198 -14.17 2.27 -13.44
C SER A 198 -12.70 2.33 -13.88
N LYS A 199 -12.47 2.63 -15.16
CA LYS A 199 -11.13 2.57 -15.79
C LYS A 199 -10.13 3.65 -15.33
N ASP A 200 -10.60 4.62 -14.55
CA ASP A 200 -9.76 5.68 -13.98
C ASP A 200 -8.93 5.21 -12.77
N TRP A 201 -9.34 4.12 -12.12
CA TRP A 201 -8.49 3.39 -11.18
C TRP A 201 -7.21 2.92 -11.86
N ILE A 202 -6.08 3.25 -11.25
CA ILE A 202 -4.79 2.64 -11.55
C ILE A 202 -4.75 1.32 -10.79
N ILE A 203 -4.33 0.25 -11.46
CA ILE A 203 -4.18 -1.07 -10.85
C ILE A 203 -2.69 -1.34 -10.66
N GLN A 204 -2.27 -1.61 -9.43
CA GLN A 204 -0.92 -2.06 -9.14
C GLN A 204 -0.93 -3.59 -9.14
N THR A 205 -0.22 -4.21 -10.09
CA THR A 205 -0.25 -5.66 -10.27
C THR A 205 0.85 -6.34 -9.49
N TRP A 206 0.49 -7.15 -8.49
CA TRP A 206 1.45 -7.96 -7.74
C TRP A 206 1.31 -9.46 -8.04
N HIS A 207 0.15 -9.93 -8.49
CA HIS A 207 0.05 -11.29 -9.03
C HIS A 207 0.83 -11.40 -10.35
N ASN A 208 1.55 -12.51 -10.50
CA ASN A 208 2.45 -12.70 -11.64
C ASN A 208 1.64 -12.93 -12.93
N GLY A 209 2.04 -12.26 -14.03
CA GLY A 209 1.45 -12.46 -15.35
C GLY A 209 0.08 -11.80 -15.60
N VAL A 210 -0.53 -11.12 -14.63
CA VAL A 210 -1.87 -10.49 -14.78
C VAL A 210 -1.81 -9.09 -15.41
N THR A 211 -0.62 -8.54 -15.61
CA THR A 211 -0.42 -7.18 -16.13
C THR A 211 -1.13 -6.97 -17.47
N GLN A 212 -1.04 -7.93 -18.40
CA GLN A 212 -1.70 -7.82 -19.71
C GLN A 212 -3.23 -7.82 -19.58
N ASP A 213 -3.78 -8.64 -18.68
CA ASP A 213 -5.22 -8.74 -18.47
C ASP A 213 -5.80 -7.42 -17.93
N MET A 214 -5.08 -6.73 -17.03
CA MET A 214 -5.50 -5.40 -16.55
C MET A 214 -5.46 -4.34 -17.65
N LEU A 215 -4.47 -4.42 -18.53
CA LEU A 215 -4.37 -3.54 -19.71
C LEU A 215 -5.51 -3.80 -20.69
N ASP A 216 -5.88 -5.05 -20.92
CA ASP A 216 -6.98 -5.46 -21.81
C ASP A 216 -8.35 -5.04 -21.25
N LYS A 217 -8.50 -5.02 -19.91
CA LYS A 217 -9.65 -4.40 -19.21
C LYS A 217 -9.66 -2.86 -19.33
N GLY A 218 -8.57 -2.26 -19.80
CA GLY A 218 -8.46 -0.84 -20.11
C GLY A 218 -7.94 0.04 -18.97
N HIS A 219 -7.34 -0.57 -17.94
CA HIS A 219 -6.77 0.16 -16.81
C HIS A 219 -5.35 0.66 -17.12
N ARG A 220 -4.93 1.68 -16.36
CA ARG A 220 -3.52 2.04 -16.22
C ARG A 220 -2.90 1.15 -15.16
N VAL A 221 -1.65 0.72 -15.37
CA VAL A 221 -1.01 -0.29 -14.53
C VAL A 221 0.34 0.20 -13.99
N ILE A 222 0.57 -0.04 -12.70
CA ILE A 222 1.90 -0.03 -12.06
C ILE A 222 2.28 -1.50 -11.84
N VAL A 223 3.45 -1.91 -12.32
CA VAL A 223 3.87 -3.32 -12.24
C VAL A 223 4.70 -3.57 -10.98
N SER A 224 4.28 -4.52 -10.17
CA SER A 224 4.93 -4.91 -8.92
C SER A 224 4.94 -6.44 -8.74
N GLU A 225 4.93 -7.21 -9.85
CA GLU A 225 4.82 -8.68 -9.85
C GLU A 225 5.77 -9.32 -8.82
N SER A 226 5.20 -10.13 -7.93
CA SER A 226 5.85 -10.62 -6.72
C SER A 226 7.07 -11.50 -6.97
N ASP A 227 7.12 -12.24 -8.09
CA ASP A 227 8.28 -13.05 -8.48
C ASP A 227 9.41 -12.22 -9.11
N ALA A 228 9.17 -10.95 -9.39
CA ALA A 228 10.09 -10.06 -10.06
C ALA A 228 10.50 -8.87 -9.18
N PHE A 229 9.57 -8.17 -8.54
CA PHE A 229 9.84 -6.88 -7.92
C PHE A 229 9.80 -6.88 -6.38
N TYR A 230 9.51 -8.02 -5.75
CA TYR A 230 9.59 -8.13 -4.29
C TYR A 230 11.03 -8.43 -3.86
N ILE A 231 11.54 -7.61 -2.96
CA ILE A 231 12.84 -7.84 -2.32
C ILE A 231 12.76 -9.13 -1.51
N GLY A 232 13.65 -10.09 -1.80
CA GLY A 232 13.66 -11.41 -1.19
C GLY A 232 13.09 -12.52 -2.08
N ASN A 233 12.21 -12.19 -3.03
CA ASN A 233 11.61 -13.17 -3.94
C ASN A 233 12.36 -13.29 -5.27
N ALA A 234 12.97 -12.19 -5.72
CA ALA A 234 13.65 -12.12 -7.01
C ALA A 234 15.13 -11.75 -6.85
N ASP A 235 15.98 -12.37 -7.67
CA ASP A 235 17.36 -11.94 -7.81
C ASP A 235 17.50 -10.80 -8.84
N GLY A 236 18.69 -10.21 -8.91
CA GLY A 236 18.95 -9.13 -9.87
C GLY A 236 18.82 -9.55 -11.34
N LYS A 237 18.95 -10.84 -11.67
CA LYS A 237 18.81 -11.35 -13.03
C LYS A 237 17.34 -11.41 -13.44
N THR A 238 16.47 -11.94 -12.58
CA THR A 238 15.02 -11.97 -12.79
C THR A 238 14.51 -10.55 -13.07
N ILE A 239 14.83 -9.60 -12.20
CA ILE A 239 14.47 -8.18 -12.36
C ILE A 239 15.00 -7.63 -13.69
N SER A 240 16.29 -7.77 -13.96
CA SER A 240 16.92 -7.18 -15.16
C SER A 240 16.38 -7.76 -16.47
N SER A 241 15.82 -8.96 -16.43
CA SER A 241 15.24 -9.65 -17.60
C SER A 241 13.75 -9.39 -17.79
N PHE A 242 13.09 -8.72 -16.83
CA PHE A 242 11.65 -8.47 -16.87
C PHE A 242 11.26 -7.68 -18.13
N ALA A 243 10.32 -8.24 -18.89
CA ALA A 243 9.87 -7.68 -20.15
C ALA A 243 8.48 -7.05 -19.98
N PHE A 244 8.44 -5.73 -19.86
CA PHE A 244 7.18 -5.00 -19.76
C PHE A 244 6.33 -5.15 -21.03
N PRO A 245 4.99 -5.28 -20.90
CA PRO A 245 4.09 -5.11 -22.02
C PRO A 245 4.31 -3.77 -22.72
N ASN A 246 4.33 -3.77 -24.05
CA ASN A 246 4.48 -2.55 -24.82
C ASN A 246 3.14 -1.81 -24.96
N ASN A 247 2.68 -1.21 -23.87
CA ASN A 247 1.38 -0.52 -23.80
C ASN A 247 1.52 0.84 -23.09
N PRO A 248 1.05 1.97 -23.65
CA PRO A 248 1.16 3.29 -23.01
C PRO A 248 0.51 3.36 -21.61
N ASN A 249 -0.42 2.48 -21.29
CA ASN A 249 -1.06 2.40 -19.98
C ASN A 249 -0.18 1.75 -18.91
N VAL A 250 0.98 1.17 -19.25
CA VAL A 250 2.00 0.80 -18.26
C VAL A 250 2.70 2.08 -17.79
N LEU A 251 2.40 2.51 -16.57
CA LEU A 251 2.91 3.75 -15.98
C LEU A 251 4.35 3.62 -15.50
N GLY A 252 4.73 2.43 -15.05
CA GLY A 252 6.04 2.14 -14.48
C GLY A 252 6.01 0.83 -13.70
N PHE A 253 6.95 0.71 -12.77
CA PHE A 253 7.06 -0.41 -11.86
C PHE A 253 7.44 0.09 -10.47
N GLU A 254 7.18 -0.71 -9.45
CA GLU A 254 7.68 -0.47 -8.11
C GLU A 254 8.41 -1.69 -7.57
N VAL A 255 9.60 -1.48 -7.02
CA VAL A 255 10.26 -2.48 -6.17
C VAL A 255 9.60 -2.42 -4.80
N VAL A 256 9.21 -3.58 -4.28
CA VAL A 256 8.41 -3.70 -3.04
C VAL A 256 9.24 -4.37 -1.96
N TRP A 257 9.30 -3.73 -0.80
CA TRP A 257 9.85 -4.34 0.41
C TRP A 257 8.73 -4.49 1.43
N PHE A 258 8.08 -5.66 1.41
CA PHE A 258 7.24 -6.13 2.51
C PHE A 258 8.15 -6.61 3.63
N THR A 259 7.93 -6.10 4.83
CA THR A 259 8.83 -6.31 5.96
C THR A 259 8.28 -7.37 6.90
N SER A 260 9.19 -7.95 7.67
CA SER A 260 8.88 -8.85 8.78
C SER A 260 9.41 -8.26 10.09
N GLN A 261 8.96 -8.80 11.23
CA GLN A 261 9.41 -8.32 12.53
C GLN A 261 10.93 -8.45 12.73
N ASP A 262 11.56 -9.41 12.07
CA ASP A 262 12.99 -9.68 12.19
C ASP A 262 13.86 -8.76 11.32
N ASP A 263 13.26 -7.98 10.41
CA ASP A 263 14.02 -7.04 9.58
C ASP A 263 14.65 -5.91 10.42
N ASP A 264 15.88 -5.54 10.06
CA ASP A 264 16.55 -4.34 10.60
C ASP A 264 16.25 -3.14 9.68
N PRO A 265 15.68 -2.04 10.20
CA PRO A 265 15.45 -0.83 9.41
C PRO A 265 16.71 -0.23 8.74
N TYR A 266 17.91 -0.61 9.16
CA TYR A 266 19.18 -0.19 8.57
C TYR A 266 19.79 -1.17 7.57
N ASP A 267 19.10 -2.29 7.29
CA ASP A 267 19.54 -3.29 6.30
C ASP A 267 19.37 -2.85 4.85
N PHE A 268 18.85 -1.65 4.60
CA PHE A 268 18.72 -1.09 3.25
C PHE A 268 20.05 -0.96 2.48
N ARG A 269 21.21 -1.17 3.13
CA ARG A 269 22.53 -1.24 2.49
C ARG A 269 23.06 -2.66 2.28
N LYS A 270 22.38 -3.68 2.79
CA LYS A 270 22.74 -5.08 2.58
C LYS A 270 22.54 -5.45 1.12
N SER A 271 23.33 -6.40 0.63
CA SER A 271 23.28 -6.84 -0.76
C SER A 271 21.91 -7.37 -1.16
N TRP A 272 21.21 -8.08 -0.27
CA TRP A 272 19.88 -8.64 -0.56
C TRP A 272 18.80 -7.58 -0.82
N VAL A 273 18.94 -6.37 -0.25
CA VAL A 273 18.09 -5.20 -0.58
C VAL A 273 18.65 -4.43 -1.77
N MET A 274 19.97 -4.21 -1.80
CA MET A 274 20.60 -3.34 -2.78
C MET A 274 20.69 -3.94 -4.19
N GLU A 275 20.85 -5.25 -4.32
CA GLU A 275 20.93 -5.90 -5.64
C GLU A 275 19.62 -5.76 -6.44
N PRO A 276 18.43 -5.99 -5.86
CA PRO A 276 17.15 -5.66 -6.50
C PRO A 276 17.04 -4.20 -6.94
N ILE A 277 17.36 -3.24 -6.06
CA ILE A 277 17.32 -1.80 -6.37
C ILE A 277 18.25 -1.47 -7.54
N LYS A 278 19.49 -1.97 -7.52
CA LYS A 278 20.45 -1.78 -8.60
C LYS A 278 19.99 -2.38 -9.92
N ALA A 279 19.45 -3.61 -9.89
CA ALA A 279 18.94 -4.27 -11.08
C ALA A 279 17.78 -3.47 -11.69
N ALA A 280 16.81 -3.09 -10.86
CA ALA A 280 15.65 -2.31 -11.26
C ALA A 280 16.03 -0.93 -11.81
N SER A 281 17.04 -0.27 -11.25
CA SER A 281 17.52 1.04 -11.74
C SER A 281 18.01 1.03 -13.20
N LYS A 282 18.41 -0.15 -13.70
CA LYS A 282 18.86 -0.37 -15.08
C LYS A 282 17.73 -0.71 -16.03
N LEU A 283 16.53 -0.99 -15.52
CA LEU A 283 15.38 -1.23 -16.38
C LEU A 283 15.10 0.02 -17.20
N ARG A 284 14.93 -0.21 -18.49
CA ARG A 284 14.52 0.79 -19.46
C ARG A 284 13.38 0.19 -20.23
N ARG A 285 12.27 0.92 -20.31
CA ARG A 285 11.22 0.62 -21.26
C ARG A 285 11.86 0.68 -22.65
N ARG A 286 11.94 -0.45 -23.34
CA ARG A 286 12.53 -0.51 -24.70
C ARG A 286 11.74 0.47 -25.57
N LYS A 287 12.33 1.62 -25.90
CA LYS A 287 11.81 2.49 -26.95
C LYS A 287 11.95 1.73 -28.27
N LYS A 288 10.92 1.74 -29.10
CA LYS A 288 11.06 1.28 -30.49
C LYS A 288 12.16 2.11 -31.17
N ASN A 289 13.05 1.40 -31.87
CA ASN A 289 13.65 1.92 -33.10
C ASN A 289 12.56 1.99 -34.17
#